data_AF-A0A7J9Q9T4-F1
#
_entry.id   AF-A0A7J9Q9T4-F1
#
_cell.length_a   1.000
_cell.length_b   1.000
_cell.length_c   1.000
_cell.angle_alpha   90.00
_cell.angle_beta   90.00
_cell.angle_gamma   90.00
#
_symmetry.space_group_name_H-M   'P 1'
#
loop_
_entity.id
_entity.type
_entity.pdbx_description
1 polymer ?
#
loop_
_entity_poly.entity_id
_entity_poly.type
_entity_poly.pdbx_seq_one_letter_code
_entity_poly.pdbx_strand_id
1 'polypeptide(L)'
;MLHEYLKLNKNILIAFAASLIISAIIAQLLSEQTEYLNATYTTIADYLIYFSVFSFLFYLDNRKKYILESGKTDTVKLKHDLKKLITSLGIGEIVYTIFRGILQYYFLIISYDPYLASIISQSISTVIYMIVVNLTVKITRLYKDEN
;
A
#
# COMPACT_ATOMS: atom_id res chain seq x y z
N MET A 1 -8.16 19.71 5.29
CA MET A 1 -7.14 19.46 4.23
C MET A 1 -5.85 18.86 4.79
N LEU A 2 -5.01 19.60 5.55
CA LEU A 2 -3.74 19.05 6.09
C LEU A 2 -3.97 17.83 7.03
N HIS A 3 -4.99 17.88 7.89
CA HIS A 3 -5.31 16.78 8.81
C HIS A 3 -5.71 15.48 8.10
N GLU A 4 -6.50 15.58 7.03
CA GLU A 4 -6.92 14.41 6.25
C GLU A 4 -5.75 13.81 5.47
N TYR A 5 -4.90 14.68 4.94
CA TYR A 5 -3.65 14.30 4.28
C TYR A 5 -2.69 13.55 5.22
N LEU A 6 -2.51 14.06 6.44
CA LEU A 6 -1.68 13.40 7.45
C LEU A 6 -2.24 12.04 7.88
N LYS A 7 -3.58 11.93 8.02
CA LYS A 7 -4.23 10.64 8.29
C LYS A 7 -4.03 9.63 7.16
N LEU A 8 -4.14 10.07 5.91
CA LEU A 8 -3.91 9.23 4.73
C LEU A 8 -2.48 8.67 4.75
N ASN A 9 -1.47 9.55 4.83
CA ASN A 9 -0.07 9.15 4.85
C ASN A 9 0.27 8.26 6.05
N LYS A 10 -0.29 8.55 7.23
CA LYS A 10 -0.17 7.70 8.43
C LYS A 10 -0.70 6.29 8.16
N ASN A 11 -1.89 6.17 7.58
CA ASN A 11 -2.50 4.85 7.30
C ASN A 11 -1.70 4.06 6.26
N ILE A 12 -1.19 4.74 5.21
CA ILE A 12 -0.30 4.16 4.22
C ILE A 12 0.97 3.59 4.88
N LEU A 13 1.64 4.38 5.72
CA LEU A 13 2.89 3.96 6.37
C LEU A 13 2.68 2.79 7.34
N ILE A 14 1.60 2.81 8.13
CA ILE A 14 1.27 1.70 9.04
C ILE A 14 0.96 0.43 8.22
N ALA A 15 0.21 0.55 7.12
CA ALA A 15 -0.10 -0.58 6.26
C ALA A 15 1.16 -1.17 5.62
N PHE A 16 2.09 -0.34 5.13
CA PHE A 16 3.38 -0.81 4.64
C PHE A 16 4.25 -1.46 5.73
N ALA A 17 4.26 -0.91 6.95
CA ALA A 17 5.01 -1.52 8.04
C ALA A 17 4.47 -2.91 8.39
N ALA A 18 3.14 -3.07 8.41
CA ALA A 18 2.51 -4.37 8.63
C ALA A 18 2.81 -5.35 7.48
N SER A 19 2.70 -4.90 6.23
CA SER A 19 2.96 -5.76 5.08
C SER A 19 4.43 -6.12 4.92
N LEU A 20 5.36 -5.26 5.33
CA LEU A 20 6.81 -5.51 5.28
C LEU A 20 7.23 -6.72 6.11
N ILE A 21 6.66 -6.87 7.30
CA ILE A 21 6.96 -8.01 8.18
C ILE A 21 6.43 -9.30 7.55
N ILE A 22 5.18 -9.30 7.09
CA ILE A 22 4.53 -10.49 6.53
C ILE A 22 5.14 -10.89 5.19
N SER A 23 5.42 -9.92 4.31
CA SER A 23 6.02 -10.17 3.01
C SER A 23 7.43 -10.74 3.14
N ALA A 24 8.23 -10.29 4.12
CA ALA A 24 9.56 -10.84 4.39
C ALA A 24 9.49 -12.30 4.87
N ILE A 25 8.52 -12.62 5.74
CA ILE A 25 8.26 -14.02 6.15
C ILE A 25 7.88 -14.87 4.94
N ILE A 26 6.98 -14.38 4.09
CA ILE A 26 6.52 -15.11 2.90
C ILE A 26 7.66 -15.31 1.89
N ALA A 27 8.50 -14.29 1.67
CA ALA A 27 9.68 -14.43 0.83
C ALA A 27 10.61 -15.52 1.34
N GLN A 28 10.81 -15.61 2.65
CA GLN A 28 11.61 -16.66 3.26
C GLN A 28 10.98 -18.04 3.11
N LEU A 29 9.66 -18.16 3.30
CA LEU A 29 8.95 -19.44 3.11
C LEU A 29 8.99 -19.91 1.65
N LEU A 30 9.16 -18.99 0.70
CA LEU A 30 9.29 -19.26 -0.72
C LEU A 30 10.75 -19.39 -1.17
N SER A 31 11.72 -19.55 -0.25
CA SER A 31 13.14 -19.60 -0.59
C SER A 31 13.54 -20.75 -1.53
N GLU A 32 12.77 -21.84 -1.51
CA GLU A 32 13.00 -23.01 -2.38
C GLU A 32 12.34 -22.87 -3.76
N GLN A 33 11.55 -21.82 -3.98
CA GLN A 33 10.93 -21.53 -5.27
C GLN A 33 11.90 -20.78 -6.18
N THR A 34 11.63 -20.79 -7.49
CA THR A 34 12.37 -19.95 -8.43
C THR A 34 12.21 -18.47 -8.08
N GLU A 35 13.21 -17.67 -8.39
CA GLU A 35 13.33 -16.27 -7.98
C GLU A 35 12.15 -15.44 -8.48
N TYR A 36 11.68 -15.70 -9.71
CA TYR A 36 10.54 -14.99 -10.27
C TYR A 36 9.21 -15.38 -9.59
N LEU A 37 9.04 -16.65 -9.18
CA LEU A 37 7.85 -17.09 -8.45
C LEU A 37 7.85 -16.50 -7.04
N ASN A 38 8.99 -16.55 -6.35
CA ASN A 38 9.16 -15.92 -5.05
C ASN A 38 8.83 -14.43 -5.13
N ALA A 39 9.42 -13.71 -6.09
CA ALA A 39 9.18 -12.28 -6.25
C ALA A 39 7.71 -11.95 -6.51
N THR A 40 7.05 -12.73 -7.38
CA THR A 40 5.64 -12.54 -7.74
C THR A 40 4.73 -12.79 -6.54
N TYR A 41 4.84 -13.95 -5.88
CA TYR A 41 3.95 -14.31 -4.76
C TYR A 41 4.20 -13.46 -3.52
N THR A 42 5.45 -13.08 -3.25
CA THR A 42 5.78 -12.12 -2.18
C THR A 42 5.10 -10.77 -2.43
N THR A 43 5.14 -10.28 -3.67
CA THR A 43 4.49 -9.01 -4.05
C THR A 43 2.97 -9.09 -3.97
N ILE A 44 2.37 -10.21 -4.36
CA ILE A 44 0.93 -10.43 -4.20
C ILE A 44 0.55 -10.42 -2.71
N ALA A 45 1.31 -11.12 -1.87
CA ALA A 45 1.02 -11.18 -0.44
C ALA A 45 1.20 -9.82 0.25
N ASP A 46 2.23 -9.08 -0.11
CA ASP A 46 2.43 -7.68 0.31
C ASP A 46 1.17 -6.85 0.02
N TYR A 47 0.65 -6.94 -1.21
CA TYR A 47 -0.56 -6.22 -1.60
C TYR A 47 -1.80 -6.61 -0.81
N LEU A 48 -2.00 -7.91 -0.58
CA LEU A 48 -3.15 -8.40 0.19
C LEU A 48 -3.12 -7.85 1.62
N ILE A 49 -1.96 -7.87 2.28
CA ILE A 49 -1.81 -7.35 3.64
C ILE A 49 -1.93 -5.83 3.65
N TYR A 50 -1.23 -5.13 2.75
CA TYR A 50 -1.26 -3.68 2.64
C TYR A 50 -2.70 -3.17 2.47
N PHE A 51 -3.44 -3.64 1.47
CA PHE A 51 -4.80 -3.17 1.23
C PHE A 51 -5.75 -3.56 2.36
N SER A 52 -5.56 -4.72 3.01
CA SER A 52 -6.39 -5.12 4.14
C SER A 52 -6.20 -4.19 5.34
N VAL A 53 -4.94 -3.94 5.74
CA VAL A 53 -4.61 -3.05 6.87
C VAL A 53 -5.00 -1.62 6.56
N PHE A 54 -4.68 -1.13 5.36
CA PHE A 54 -5.03 0.22 4.93
C PHE A 54 -6.55 0.45 4.96
N SER A 55 -7.33 -0.48 4.39
CA SER A 55 -8.80 -0.36 4.34
C SER A 55 -9.40 -0.38 5.74
N PHE A 56 -8.86 -1.21 6.64
CA PHE A 56 -9.29 -1.26 8.03
C PHE A 56 -9.01 0.05 8.77
N LEU A 57 -7.79 0.60 8.65
CA LEU A 57 -7.43 1.88 9.27
C LEU A 57 -8.24 3.05 8.68
N PHE A 58 -8.46 3.05 7.36
CA PHE A 58 -9.30 4.04 6.69
C PHE A 58 -10.74 4.02 7.24
N TYR A 59 -11.31 2.83 7.43
CA TYR A 59 -12.62 2.68 8.07
C TYR A 59 -12.61 3.22 9.51
N LEU A 60 -11.64 2.86 10.34
CA LEU A 60 -11.58 3.32 11.73
C LEU A 60 -11.50 4.84 11.86
N ASP A 61 -10.67 5.48 11.01
CA ASP A 61 -10.48 6.93 11.01
C ASP A 61 -11.73 7.71 10.55
N ASN A 62 -12.59 7.07 9.75
CA ASN A 62 -13.76 7.69 9.13
C ASN A 62 -15.09 7.06 9.58
N ARG A 63 -15.07 6.17 10.59
CA ARG A 63 -16.20 5.29 10.94
C ARG A 63 -17.53 6.03 11.08
N LYS A 64 -17.51 7.23 11.67
CA LYS A 64 -18.71 8.05 11.91
C LYS A 64 -19.44 8.45 10.62
N LYS A 65 -18.71 8.57 9.50
CA LYS A 65 -19.26 8.89 8.17
C LYS A 65 -20.08 7.75 7.58
N TYR A 66 -19.84 6.52 8.05
CA TYR A 66 -20.39 5.29 7.50
C TYR A 66 -21.39 4.62 8.43
N ILE A 67 -21.78 5.23 9.54
CA ILE A 67 -22.84 4.68 10.40
C ILE A 67 -24.17 5.25 9.93
N LEU A 68 -25.11 4.37 9.58
CA LEU A 68 -26.49 4.73 9.24
C LEU A 68 -27.28 5.09 10.49
N GLU A 69 -28.43 5.75 10.31
CA GLU A 69 -29.38 6.01 11.42
C GLU A 69 -29.82 4.73 12.12
N SER A 70 -29.85 3.59 11.40
CA SER A 70 -30.12 2.26 11.94
C SER A 70 -28.99 1.66 12.78
N GLY A 71 -27.86 2.35 12.93
CA GLY A 71 -26.65 1.86 13.60
C GLY A 71 -25.80 0.88 12.78
N LYS A 72 -26.28 0.44 11.61
CA LYS A 72 -25.53 -0.42 10.68
C LYS A 72 -24.47 0.37 9.92
N THR A 73 -23.40 -0.31 9.50
CA THR A 73 -22.39 0.31 8.62
C THR A 73 -22.90 0.36 7.17
N ASP A 74 -22.87 1.55 6.58
CA ASP A 74 -23.07 1.78 5.14
C ASP A 74 -21.85 1.27 4.35
N THR A 75 -21.84 -0.03 4.11
CA THR A 75 -20.76 -0.69 3.36
C THR A 75 -20.69 -0.25 1.90
N VAL A 76 -21.81 0.22 1.33
CA VAL A 76 -21.87 0.66 -0.07
C VAL A 76 -21.08 1.95 -0.22
N LYS A 77 -21.36 2.93 0.64
CA LYS A 77 -20.64 4.21 0.67
C LYS A 77 -19.17 4.03 1.04
N LEU A 78 -18.87 3.16 2.01
CA LEU A 78 -17.49 2.83 2.38
C LEU A 78 -16.70 2.26 1.21
N LYS A 79 -17.25 1.25 0.51
CA LYS A 79 -16.59 0.64 -0.66
C LYS A 79 -16.41 1.64 -1.80
N HIS A 80 -17.39 2.51 -2.02
CA HIS A 80 -17.32 3.56 -3.04
C HIS A 80 -16.18 4.55 -2.75
N ASP A 81 -16.12 5.08 -1.52
CA ASP A 81 -15.07 6.02 -1.10
C ASP A 81 -13.69 5.38 -1.14
N LEU A 82 -13.56 4.13 -0.67
CA LEU A 82 -12.30 3.40 -0.70
C LEU A 82 -11.83 3.17 -2.14
N LYS A 83 -12.72 2.77 -3.05
CA LYS A 83 -12.39 2.62 -4.47
C LYS A 83 -11.92 3.94 -5.07
N LYS A 84 -12.62 5.05 -4.79
CA LYS A 84 -12.23 6.38 -5.27
C LYS A 84 -10.84 6.77 -4.75
N LEU A 85 -10.55 6.47 -3.48
CA LEU A 85 -9.26 6.73 -2.86
C LEU A 85 -8.14 5.91 -3.51
N ILE A 86 -8.31 4.60 -3.66
CA ILE A 86 -7.31 3.73 -4.31
C ILE A 86 -7.07 4.18 -5.76
N THR A 87 -8.14 4.50 -6.50
CA THR A 87 -8.01 5.04 -7.87
C THR A 87 -7.20 6.35 -7.89
N SER A 88 -7.38 7.22 -6.90
CA SER A 88 -6.60 8.47 -6.81
C SER A 88 -5.11 8.24 -6.52
N LEU A 89 -4.77 7.13 -5.87
CA LEU A 89 -3.40 6.69 -5.62
C LEU A 89 -2.80 5.88 -6.78
N GLY A 90 -3.57 5.63 -7.85
CA GLY A 90 -3.24 4.66 -8.90
C GLY A 90 -1.87 4.85 -9.55
N ILE A 91 -1.41 6.08 -9.77
CA ILE A 91 -0.06 6.34 -10.30
C ILE A 91 1.01 5.82 -9.34
N GLY A 92 0.85 6.09 -8.04
CA GLY A 92 1.71 5.57 -7.00
C GLY A 92 1.71 4.03 -6.99
N GLU A 93 0.53 3.42 -7.06
CA GLU A 93 0.39 1.95 -7.04
C GLU A 93 1.11 1.28 -8.21
N ILE A 94 0.98 1.82 -9.43
CA ILE A 94 1.67 1.29 -10.62
C ILE A 94 3.19 1.41 -10.45
N VAL A 95 3.68 2.57 -10.01
CA VAL A 95 5.11 2.78 -9.76
C VAL A 95 5.61 1.81 -8.70
N TYR A 96 4.89 1.68 -7.57
CA TYR A 96 5.25 0.75 -6.51
C TYR A 96 5.34 -0.68 -7.01
N THR A 97 4.34 -1.16 -7.76
CA THR A 97 4.32 -2.54 -8.29
C THR A 97 5.56 -2.83 -9.13
N ILE A 98 5.92 -1.90 -10.03
CA ILE A 98 7.07 -2.05 -10.92
C ILE A 98 8.37 -2.12 -10.12
N PHE A 99 8.63 -1.13 -9.25
CA PHE A 99 9.87 -1.10 -8.47
C PHE A 99 9.94 -2.27 -7.47
N ARG A 100 8.84 -2.60 -6.79
CA ARG A 100 8.78 -3.70 -5.82
C ARG A 100 9.12 -5.03 -6.46
N GLY A 101 8.49 -5.35 -7.59
CA GLY A 101 8.73 -6.60 -8.31
C GLY A 101 10.14 -6.69 -8.88
N ILE A 102 10.60 -5.63 -9.56
CA ILE A 102 11.94 -5.59 -10.16
C ILE A 102 13.03 -5.70 -9.09
N LEU A 103 12.95 -4.93 -8.01
CA LEU A 103 13.97 -4.94 -6.95
C LEU A 103 13.99 -6.27 -6.21
N GLN A 104 12.83 -6.85 -5.88
CA GLN A 104 12.75 -8.17 -5.25
C GLN A 104 13.44 -9.23 -6.11
N TYR A 105 13.05 -9.30 -7.38
CA TYR A 105 13.61 -10.26 -8.32
C TYR A 105 15.12 -10.05 -8.51
N TYR A 106 15.55 -8.79 -8.64
CA TYR A 106 16.96 -8.44 -8.78
C TYR A 106 17.79 -8.91 -7.56
N PHE A 107 17.33 -8.63 -6.33
CA PHE A 107 18.03 -9.04 -5.12
C PHE A 107 18.12 -10.57 -4.99
N LEU A 108 17.05 -11.29 -5.35
CA LEU A 108 17.05 -12.75 -5.35
C LEU A 108 18.06 -13.32 -6.36
N ILE A 109 18.16 -12.76 -7.58
CA ILE A 109 19.14 -13.21 -8.59
C ILE A 109 20.57 -13.07 -8.09
N ILE A 110 20.90 -11.96 -7.41
CA ILE A 110 22.24 -11.76 -6.85
C ILE A 110 22.44 -12.53 -5.52
N SER A 111 21.59 -13.51 -5.24
CA SER A 111 21.66 -14.43 -4.11
C SER A 111 21.60 -13.75 -2.75
N TYR A 112 20.87 -12.63 -2.63
CA TYR A 112 20.51 -12.11 -1.32
C TYR A 112 19.54 -13.06 -0.62
N ASP A 113 19.66 -13.10 0.71
CA ASP A 113 18.68 -13.77 1.56
C ASP A 113 17.25 -13.27 1.24
N PRO A 114 16.26 -14.16 1.00
CA PRO A 114 14.93 -13.76 0.57
C PRO A 114 14.20 -12.83 1.55
N TYR A 115 14.42 -13.01 2.85
CA TYR A 115 13.86 -12.13 3.88
C TYR A 115 14.43 -10.70 3.73
N LEU A 116 15.75 -10.56 3.60
CA LEU A 116 16.40 -9.26 3.38
C LEU A 116 16.03 -8.64 2.02
N ALA A 117 15.97 -9.44 0.96
CA ALA A 117 15.55 -9.01 -0.37
C ALA A 117 14.16 -8.34 -0.31
N SER A 118 13.22 -8.94 0.44
CA SER A 118 11.88 -8.41 0.68
C SER A 118 11.89 -7.08 1.43
N ILE A 119 12.60 -7.00 2.55
CA ILE A 119 12.67 -5.78 3.35
C ILE A 119 13.25 -4.62 2.54
N ILE A 120 14.38 -4.83 1.84
CA ILE A 120 15.08 -3.76 1.13
C ILE A 120 14.27 -3.28 -0.06
N SER A 121 13.79 -4.20 -0.90
CA SER A 121 12.97 -3.85 -2.07
C SER A 121 11.70 -3.12 -1.68
N GLN A 122 10.99 -3.60 -0.66
CA GLN A 122 9.79 -2.95 -0.15
C GLN A 122 10.09 -1.55 0.39
N SER A 123 11.14 -1.41 1.21
CA SER A 123 11.51 -0.12 1.81
C SER A 123 11.81 0.93 0.74
N ILE A 124 12.60 0.58 -0.29
CA ILE A 124 12.93 1.50 -1.39
C ILE A 124 11.66 1.85 -2.17
N SER A 125 10.83 0.86 -2.52
CA SER A 125 9.58 1.09 -3.25
C SER A 125 8.60 1.95 -2.47
N THR A 126 8.50 1.79 -1.15
CA THR A 126 7.64 2.62 -0.29
C THR A 126 8.11 4.07 -0.27
N VAL A 127 9.42 4.33 -0.22
CA VAL A 127 9.96 5.70 -0.31
C VAL A 127 9.58 6.35 -1.65
N ILE A 128 9.78 5.62 -2.76
CA ILE A 128 9.40 6.09 -4.11
C ILE A 128 7.89 6.35 -4.18
N TYR A 129 7.08 5.42 -3.68
CA TYR A 129 5.62 5.55 -3.62
C TYR A 129 5.20 6.81 -2.88
N MET A 130 5.77 7.05 -1.70
CA MET A 130 5.45 8.24 -0.92
C MET A 130 5.80 9.52 -1.68
N ILE A 131 6.96 9.58 -2.35
CA ILE A 131 7.31 10.73 -3.19
C ILE A 131 6.27 10.94 -4.29
N VAL A 132 5.93 9.88 -5.03
CA VAL A 132 4.93 9.96 -6.13
C VAL A 132 3.57 10.41 -5.62
N VAL A 133 3.04 9.81 -4.55
CA VAL A 133 1.74 10.18 -3.98
C VAL A 133 1.73 11.64 -3.53
N ASN A 134 2.76 12.07 -2.81
CA ASN A 134 2.86 13.44 -2.32
C ASN A 134 2.94 14.45 -3.49
N LEU A 135 3.67 14.13 -4.55
CA LEU A 135 3.74 14.95 -5.76
C LEU A 135 2.41 14.98 -6.53
N THR A 136 1.77 13.82 -6.72
CA THR A 136 0.48 13.72 -7.40
C THR A 136 -0.57 14.57 -6.69
N VAL A 137 -0.67 14.49 -5.36
CA VAL A 137 -1.62 15.32 -4.59
C VAL A 137 -1.32 16.81 -4.75
N LYS A 138 -0.05 17.21 -4.73
CA LYS A 138 0.37 18.60 -4.92
C LYS A 138 0.04 19.14 -6.32
N ILE A 139 0.28 18.34 -7.37
CA ILE A 139 0.09 18.73 -8.77
C ILE A 139 -1.40 18.75 -9.12
N THR A 140 -2.14 17.69 -8.76
CA THR A 140 -3.57 17.56 -9.08
C THR A 140 -4.44 18.54 -8.30
N ARG A 141 -3.88 19.24 -7.29
CA ARG A 141 -4.63 20.10 -6.38
C ARG A 141 -5.90 19.39 -5.91
N LEU A 142 -5.77 18.10 -5.54
CA LEU A 142 -6.89 17.23 -5.14
C LEU A 142 -7.73 17.81 -3.97
N TYR A 143 -7.20 18.87 -3.34
CA TYR A 143 -7.77 19.66 -2.27
C TYR A 143 -7.76 21.18 -2.56
N LYS A 144 -7.88 21.68 -3.80
CA LYS A 144 -8.19 23.12 -3.98
C LYS A 144 -9.69 23.33 -3.94
N ASP A 145 -10.11 24.21 -3.04
CA ASP A 145 -11.40 24.88 -3.10
C ASP A 145 -11.56 25.54 -4.48
N GLU A 146 -12.73 25.32 -5.09
CA GLU A 146 -13.26 26.18 -6.13
C GLU A 146 -13.42 27.59 -5.52
N ASN A 147 -12.48 28.48 -5.86
CA ASN A 147 -12.66 29.93 -5.70
C ASN A 147 -13.19 30.49 -7.02
#